data_AF-X1MR81-F1
#
_entry.id   AF-X1MR81-F1
#
_cell.length_a   1.000
_cell.length_b   1.000
_cell.length_c   1.000
_cell.angle_alpha   90.00
_cell.angle_beta   90.00
_cell.angle_gamma   90.00
#
_symmetry.space_group_name_H-M   'P 1'
#
loop_
_entity.id
_entity.type
_entity.pdbx_description
1 polymer ?
#
loop_
_entity_poly.entity_id
_entity_poly.type
_entity_poly.pdbx_seq_one_letter_code
_entity_poly.pdbx_strand_id
1 'polypeptide(L)' 'ESHYLKPGYFLALFYDETKTQDPDPYTERGLKHCQAWIFKYDRHHAKLSIEARNTEIGDRSFSQLAHRLATE' A
#
# COMPACT_ATOMS: atom_id res chain seq x y z
N GLU A 1 7.76 3.39 -5.31
CA GLU A 1 6.70 4.32 -5.76
C GLU A 1 5.78 4.70 -4.59
N SER A 2 5.09 5.85 -4.64
CA SER A 2 4.09 6.23 -3.63
C SER A 2 2.79 6.73 -4.27
N HIS A 3 1.64 6.23 -3.79
CA HIS A 3 0.31 6.60 -4.29
C HIS A 3 -0.52 7.26 -3.18
N TYR A 4 -1.26 8.30 -3.52
CA TYR A 4 -2.26 8.89 -2.64
C TYR A 4 -3.55 8.07 -2.73
N LEU A 5 -4.08 7.70 -1.56
CA LEU A 5 -5.39 7.05 -1.43
C LEU A 5 -6.40 8.13 -1.01
N LYS A 6 -7.44 7.75 -0.27
CA LYS A 6 -8.34 8.70 0.39
C LYS A 6 -7.61 9.63 1.36
N PRO A 7 -8.18 10.81 1.69
CA PRO A 7 -7.51 11.79 2.52
C PRO A 7 -6.96 11.21 3.82
N GLY A 8 -5.66 11.43 4.06
CA GLY A 8 -4.96 10.92 5.23
C GLY A 8 -4.42 9.50 5.06
N TYR A 9 -4.59 8.85 3.91
CA TYR A 9 -3.99 7.55 3.61
C TYR A 9 -3.01 7.63 2.43
N PHE A 10 -1.90 6.92 2.58
CA PHE A 10 -0.81 6.90 1.59
C PHE A 10 -0.33 5.46 1.42
N LEU A 11 0.03 5.10 0.20
CA LEU A 11 0.59 3.80 -0.11
C LEU A 11 2.03 3.96 -0.57
N ALA A 12 2.93 3.10 -0.08
CA ALA A 12 4.30 3.01 -0.55
C ALA A 12 4.59 1.60 -1.05
N LEU A 13 5.23 1.53 -2.23
CA LEU A 13 5.73 0.31 -2.86
C LEU A 13 7.25 0.32 -2.86
N PHE A 14 7.82 -0.78 -2.36
CA PHE A 14 9.25 -1.07 -2.37
C PHE A 14 9.46 -2.34 -3.18
N TYR A 15 10.14 -2.22 -4.32
CA TYR A 15 10.42 -3.33 -5.21
C TYR A 15 11.77 -3.13 -5.90
N ASP A 16 12.32 -4.25 -6.34
CA ASP A 16 13.51 -4.29 -7.17
C ASP A 16 13.06 -4.29 -8.64
N GLU A 17 13.40 -3.24 -9.38
CA GLU A 17 13.02 -3.06 -10.79
C GLU A 17 13.53 -4.22 -11.68
N THR A 18 14.56 -4.94 -11.25
CA THR A 18 15.06 -6.12 -11.97
C THR A 18 14.17 -7.35 -11.81
N LYS A 19 13.29 -7.36 -10.81
CA LYS A 19 12.41 -8.49 -10.44
C LYS A 19 10.94 -8.22 -10.74
N THR A 20 10.52 -6.96 -10.71
CA THR A 20 9.14 -6.55 -10.98
C THR A 20 9.15 -5.32 -11.88
N GLN A 21 8.58 -5.48 -13.08
CA GLN A 21 8.61 -4.45 -14.13
C GLN A 21 7.40 -3.50 -14.04
N ASP A 22 6.29 -3.96 -13.46
CA ASP A 22 5.06 -3.18 -13.29
C ASP A 22 4.31 -3.64 -12.01
N PRO A 23 4.72 -3.15 -10.83
CA PRO A 23 4.08 -3.51 -9.57
C PRO A 23 2.75 -2.78 -9.43
N ASP A 24 1.68 -3.56 -9.27
CA ASP A 24 0.34 -3.03 -9.04
C ASP A 24 -0.10 -3.30 -7.59
N PRO A 25 -0.28 -2.27 -6.76
CA PRO A 25 -0.68 -2.43 -5.36
C PRO A 25 -2.12 -2.90 -5.18
N TYR A 26 -2.94 -2.84 -6.24
CA TYR A 26 -4.36 -3.19 -6.20
C TYR A 26 -4.64 -4.64 -6.62
N THR A 27 -3.62 -5.36 -7.09
CA THR A 27 -3.71 -6.78 -7.41
C THR A 27 -2.73 -7.64 -6.63
N GLU A 28 -3.16 -8.83 -6.22
CA GLU A 28 -2.29 -9.80 -5.53
C GLU A 28 -1.03 -10.14 -6.34
N ARG A 29 -1.18 -10.26 -7.67
CA ARG A 29 -0.05 -10.55 -8.57
C ARG A 29 0.93 -9.38 -8.66
N GLY A 30 0.45 -8.14 -8.68
CA GLY A 30 1.30 -6.96 -8.73
C GLY A 30 2.16 -6.76 -7.48
N LEU A 31 1.70 -7.30 -6.35
CA LEU A 31 2.46 -7.30 -5.09
C LEU A 31 3.51 -8.41 -4.99
N LYS A 32 3.54 -9.35 -5.94
CA LYS A 32 4.52 -10.43 -5.93
C LYS A 32 5.93 -9.84 -6.04
N HIS A 33 6.81 -10.27 -5.13
CA HIS A 33 8.19 -9.74 -4.98
C HIS A 33 8.27 -8.27 -4.56
N CYS A 34 7.18 -7.68 -4.07
CA CYS A 34 7.14 -6.32 -3.55
C CYS A 34 6.91 -6.32 -2.04
N GLN A 35 7.41 -5.28 -1.37
CA GLN A 35 6.89 -4.88 -0.07
C GLN A 35 5.98 -3.67 -0.28
N ALA A 36 4.80 -3.68 0.34
CA ALA A 36 3.80 -2.65 0.17
C ALA A 36 3.22 -2.26 1.53
N TRP A 37 3.23 -0.96 1.83
CA TRP A 37 2.81 -0.42 3.13
C TRP A 37 1.73 0.63 2.90
N ILE A 38 0.72 0.64 3.76
CA ILE A 38 -0.27 1.71 3.85
C ILE A 38 -0.01 2.50 5.13
N PHE A 39 0.11 3.81 4.98
CA PHE A 39 0.24 4.75 6.07
C PHE A 39 -1.06 5.51 6.27
N LYS A 40 -1.32 5.85 7.53
CA LYS A 40 -2.38 6.77 7.93
C LYS A 40 -1.76 7.98 8.60
N TYR A 41 -2.14 9.16 8.15
CA TYR A 41 -1.79 10.44 8.76
C TYR A 41 -3.00 11.00 9.50
N ASP A 42 -2.88 11.03 10.82
CA ASP A 42 -3.82 11.72 11.69
C ASP A 42 -3.44 13.20 11.79
N ARG A 43 -4.25 14.05 11.16
CA ARG A 43 -4.06 15.50 11.14
C ARG A 43 -4.27 16.14 12.52
N HIS A 44 -5.12 15.58 13.37
CA HIS A 44 -5.41 16.15 14.70
C HIS A 44 -4.23 16.03 15.65
N HIS A 45 -3.46 14.95 15.51
CA HIS A 45 -2.29 14.67 16.34
C HIS A 45 -0.97 14.81 15.58
N ALA A 46 -1.01 15.31 14.34
CA ALA A 46 0.13 15.41 13.43
C ALA A 46 0.99 14.13 13.37
N LYS A 47 0.33 12.96 13.37
CA LYS A 47 0.99 11.66 13.56
C LYS A 47 0.84 10.78 12.33
N LEU A 48 1.98 10.21 11.88
CA LEU A 48 2.01 9.16 10.86
C LEU A 48 2.08 7.79 11.54
N SER A 49 1.22 6.86 11.12
CA SER A 49 1.24 5.46 11.56
C SER A 49 1.13 4.50 10.39
N ILE A 50 1.58 3.27 10.57
CA ILE A 50 1.39 2.18 9.60
C ILE A 50 0.02 1.57 9.85
N GLU A 51 -0.82 1.58 8.83
CA GLU A 51 -2.13 0.92 8.84
C GLU A 51 -2.00 -0.56 8.50
N ALA A 52 -1.18 -0.90 7.48
CA ALA A 52 -1.00 -2.26 7.02
C ALA A 52 0.33 -2.47 6.28
N ARG A 53 0.84 -3.70 6.32
CA ARG A 53 1.92 -4.19 5.45
C ARG A 53 1.49 -5.48 4.75
N ASN A 54 1.76 -5.60 3.46
CA ASN A 54 1.41 -6.81 2.70
C ASN A 54 2.03 -8.09 3.28
N THR A 55 3.24 -8.00 3.83
CA THR A 55 3.92 -9.13 4.49
C THR A 55 3.25 -9.59 5.79
N GLU A 56 2.46 -8.73 6.44
CA GLU A 56 1.80 -9.03 7.71
C GLU A 56 0.38 -9.55 7.49
N ILE A 57 -0.37 -8.96 6.55
CA ILE A 57 -1.79 -9.29 6.32
C ILE A 57 -2.03 -10.16 5.07
N GLY A 58 -0.97 -10.40 4.28
CA GLY A 58 -1.02 -11.09 3.00
C GLY A 58 -1.35 -10.18 1.82
N ASP A 59 -0.75 -10.47 0.66
CA ASP A 59 -0.88 -9.66 -0.55
C ASP A 59 -2.34 -9.48 -1.00
N ARG A 60 -3.14 -10.54 -0.96
CA ARG A 60 -4.56 -10.48 -1.33
C ARG A 60 -5.37 -9.56 -0.42
N SER A 61 -5.19 -9.68 0.91
CA SER A 61 -5.89 -8.83 1.88
C SER A 61 -5.45 -7.38 1.75
N PHE A 62 -4.15 -7.17 1.53
CA PHE A 62 -3.58 -5.86 1.32
C PHE A 62 -4.14 -5.19 0.06
N SER A 63 -4.18 -5.90 -1.06
CA SER A 63 -4.66 -5.34 -2.32
C SER A 63 -6.14 -4.93 -2.23
N GLN A 64 -6.96 -5.72 -1.53
CA GLN A 64 -8.36 -5.37 -1.24
C GLN A 64 -8.47 -4.12 -0.37
N LEU A 65 -7.64 -3.97 0.66
CA LEU A 65 -7.62 -2.77 1.50
C LEU A 65 -7.18 -1.54 0.71
N ALA A 66 -6.10 -1.65 -0.07
CA ALA A 66 -5.62 -0.59 -0.94
C ALA A 66 -6.71 -0.15 -1.92
N HIS A 67 -7.42 -1.09 -2.54
CA HIS A 67 -8.49 -0.80 -3.47
C HIS A 67 -9.68 -0.08 -2.80
N ARG A 68 -10.10 -0.52 -1.61
CA ARG A 68 -11.17 0.17 -0.84
C ARG A 68 -10.77 1.60 -0.52
N LEU A 69 -9.55 1.80 -0.03
CA LEU A 69 -9.04 3.12 0.34
C LEU A 69 -8.79 4.03 -0.88
N ALA A 70 -8.65 3.48 -2.09
CA ALA A 70 -8.53 4.27 -3.31
C ALA A 70 -9.89 4.71 -3.88
N THR A 71 -10.96 3.94 -3.61
CA THR A 71 -12.31 4.21 -4.16
C THR A 71 -13.26 4.93 -3.23
N GLU A 72 -12.99 4.92 -1.92
CA GLU A 72 -13.74 5.65 -0.88
C GLU A 72 -13.26 7.09 -0.70
#